data_AF-A0A7K6IJI9-F1
#
_entry.id   AF-A0A7K6IJI9-F1
#
_cell.length_a   1.000
_cell.length_b   1.000
_cell.length_c   1.000
_cell.angle_alpha   90.00
_cell.angle_beta   90.00
_cell.angle_gamma   90.00
#
_symmetry.space_group_name_H-M   'P 1'
#
loop_
_entity.id
_entity.type
_entity.pdbx_description
1 polymer ?
#
loop_
_entity_poly.entity_id
_entity_poly.type
_entity_poly.pdbx_seq_one_letter_code
_entity_poly.pdbx_strand_id
1 'polypeptide(L)'
;MGGKSASKIKVETRVDKRIESEESGDEEGRKQAVRLVTELSQQSLRDEQNGEENSAGEAETPVDMETISLDPEAEDVDLNHFRIGKIEGFEVLKKVKTLCLRQNLIKHIENLEQLETLRELDLYDNQIRKIENLESLAELEVLDISFNVLRHIEGLDRLTQLKKLFLVNNKISKIENLSNLQMLQMLELGSNRIRAIENIDTLTNLDSLFLGKNKITKLQNLDALTNLTVLSIQNNRLTKIEGLQSLVNLRELYLSHNGIEVIEGLENNNKLTMLDIASNRIKKIENVSHLTELQEFWVS
;
A
#
# COMPACT_ATOMS: atom_id res chain seq x y z
N MET A 1 -25.16 42.62 -14.70
CA MET A 1 -25.69 41.44 -13.98
C MET A 1 -25.71 40.28 -14.96
N GLY A 2 -24.69 39.44 -14.94
CA GLY A 2 -24.61 38.25 -15.79
C GLY A 2 -24.23 37.07 -14.90
N GLY A 3 -25.23 36.35 -14.41
CA GLY A 3 -25.01 35.14 -13.61
C GLY A 3 -24.52 34.03 -14.53
N LYS A 4 -23.29 33.56 -14.29
CA LYS A 4 -22.84 32.28 -14.83
C LYS A 4 -23.55 31.19 -14.02
N SER A 5 -24.46 30.47 -14.66
CA SER A 5 -25.05 29.25 -14.11
C SER A 5 -23.94 28.20 -14.04
N ALA A 6 -23.38 27.94 -12.85
CA ALA A 6 -22.45 26.83 -12.66
C ALA A 6 -23.23 25.51 -12.81
N SER A 7 -22.83 24.70 -13.79
CA SER A 7 -23.39 23.36 -13.98
C SER A 7 -22.90 22.47 -12.84
N LYS A 8 -23.81 21.99 -11.98
CA LYS A 8 -23.46 21.03 -10.93
C LYS A 8 -22.98 19.72 -11.56
N ILE A 9 -21.84 19.22 -11.12
CA ILE A 9 -21.34 17.89 -11.47
C ILE A 9 -22.14 16.89 -10.61
N LYS A 10 -22.99 16.12 -11.28
CA LYS A 10 -23.72 15.03 -10.64
C LYS A 10 -22.80 13.81 -10.62
N VAL A 11 -22.38 13.39 -9.44
CA VAL A 11 -21.66 12.13 -9.27
C VAL A 11 -22.71 11.03 -9.40
N GLU A 12 -22.65 10.26 -10.48
CA GLU A 12 -23.51 9.08 -10.62
C GLU A 12 -23.05 8.04 -9.61
N THR A 13 -23.92 7.75 -8.64
CA THR A 13 -23.76 6.62 -7.72
C THR A 13 -23.67 5.35 -8.55
N ARG A 14 -22.50 4.70 -8.53
CA ARG A 14 -22.37 3.33 -9.03
C ARG A 14 -23.07 2.41 -8.04
N VAL A 15 -24.38 2.23 -8.24
CA VAL A 15 -25.10 1.12 -7.62
C VAL A 15 -24.72 -0.12 -8.42
N ASP A 16 -23.63 -0.80 -8.06
CA ASP A 16 -23.33 -2.08 -8.70
C ASP A 16 -22.77 -3.14 -7.75
N LYS A 17 -23.35 -4.32 -7.93
CA LYS A 17 -23.30 -5.52 -7.10
C LYS A 17 -21.89 -6.11 -6.99
N ARG A 18 -21.07 -5.56 -6.10
CA ARG A 18 -19.82 -6.20 -5.64
C ARG A 18 -19.94 -6.67 -4.21
N ILE A 19 -20.99 -7.45 -3.94
CA ILE A 19 -21.10 -8.31 -2.77
C ILE A 19 -21.52 -9.67 -3.30
N GLU A 20 -20.57 -10.40 -3.89
CA GLU A 20 -20.60 -11.85 -4.15
C GLU A 20 -19.27 -12.27 -4.79
N SER A 21 -18.17 -12.11 -4.05
CA SER A 21 -16.93 -12.88 -4.26
C SER A 21 -16.02 -12.78 -3.04
N GLU A 22 -16.60 -12.89 -1.84
CA GLU A 22 -15.83 -13.24 -0.66
C GLU A 22 -15.60 -14.76 -0.71
N GLU A 23 -14.36 -15.18 -0.46
CA GLU A 23 -13.80 -16.55 -0.44
C GLU A 23 -13.01 -17.06 -1.67
N SER A 24 -12.85 -16.29 -2.75
CA SER A 24 -11.89 -16.69 -3.83
C SER A 24 -10.99 -15.57 -4.38
N GLY A 25 -11.15 -14.33 -3.92
CA GLY A 25 -10.47 -13.14 -4.47
C GLY A 25 -9.11 -12.78 -3.87
N ASP A 26 -8.61 -13.52 -2.89
CA ASP A 26 -7.38 -13.16 -2.18
C ASP A 26 -6.13 -13.41 -3.05
N GLU A 27 -6.12 -14.48 -3.84
CA GLU A 27 -4.97 -14.81 -4.70
C GLU A 27 -4.86 -13.88 -5.92
N GLU A 28 -5.99 -13.52 -6.54
CA GLU A 28 -5.99 -12.61 -7.71
C GLU A 28 -5.70 -11.16 -7.29
N GLY A 29 -6.23 -10.71 -6.14
CA GLY A 29 -5.90 -9.40 -5.58
C GLY A 29 -4.43 -9.28 -5.19
N ARG A 30 -3.85 -10.34 -4.59
CA ARG A 30 -2.41 -10.42 -4.30
C ARG A 30 -1.57 -10.46 -5.57
N LYS A 31 -1.94 -11.28 -6.57
CA LYS A 31 -1.25 -11.34 -7.87
C LYS A 31 -1.31 -10.02 -8.63
N GLN A 32 -2.45 -9.33 -8.59
CA GLN A 32 -2.62 -8.04 -9.23
C GLN A 32 -1.83 -6.94 -8.51
N ALA A 33 -1.79 -6.96 -7.17
CA ALA A 33 -0.95 -6.07 -6.38
C ALA A 33 0.56 -6.33 -6.62
N VAL A 34 1.01 -7.59 -6.57
CA VAL A 34 2.39 -8.01 -6.88
C VAL A 34 2.79 -7.63 -8.31
N ARG A 35 1.90 -7.85 -9.28
CA ARG A 35 2.12 -7.48 -10.68
C ARG A 35 2.22 -5.97 -10.84
N LEU A 36 1.32 -5.20 -10.20
CA LEU A 36 1.38 -3.73 -10.20
C LEU A 36 2.68 -3.24 -9.53
N VAL A 37 3.11 -3.85 -8.43
CA VAL A 37 4.38 -3.52 -7.75
C VAL A 37 5.58 -3.86 -8.62
N THR A 38 5.55 -4.98 -9.34
CA THR A 38 6.61 -5.37 -10.28
C THR A 38 6.66 -4.42 -11.47
N GLU A 39 5.51 -4.04 -12.03
CA GLU A 39 5.37 -3.09 -13.13
C GLU A 39 5.80 -1.68 -12.72
N LEU A 40 5.38 -1.18 -11.55
CA LEU A 40 5.85 0.08 -10.97
C LEU A 40 7.34 0.03 -10.59
N SER A 41 7.85 -1.16 -10.24
CA SER A 41 9.28 -1.37 -10.01
C SER A 41 10.09 -1.21 -11.28
N GLN A 42 9.62 -1.80 -12.37
CA GLN A 42 10.25 -1.71 -13.69
C GLN A 42 10.08 -0.33 -14.35
N GLN A 43 8.94 0.33 -14.17
CA GLN A 43 8.66 1.63 -14.76
C GLN A 43 9.53 2.74 -14.15
N SER A 44 9.68 2.74 -12.83
CA SER A 44 10.61 3.65 -12.13
C SER A 44 12.07 3.44 -12.50
N LEU A 45 12.49 2.21 -12.84
CA LEU A 45 13.85 1.95 -13.37
C LEU A 45 14.03 2.54 -14.78
N ARG A 46 12.95 2.65 -15.57
CA ARG A 46 12.95 3.33 -16.87
C ARG A 46 12.92 4.85 -16.71
N ASP A 47 12.19 5.36 -15.73
CA ASP A 47 12.11 6.80 -15.45
C ASP A 47 13.43 7.35 -14.87
N GLU A 48 14.21 6.55 -14.13
CA GLU A 48 15.58 6.93 -13.72
C GLU A 48 16.57 6.98 -14.91
N GLN A 49 16.26 6.33 -16.04
CA GLN A 49 17.08 6.39 -17.28
C GLN A 49 16.64 7.50 -18.24
N ASN A 50 15.41 8.01 -18.11
CA ASN A 50 14.87 9.11 -18.90
C ASN A 50 14.84 10.39 -18.06
N GLY A 51 15.96 11.12 -18.06
CA GLY A 51 16.08 12.41 -17.38
C GLY A 51 15.01 13.41 -17.79
N GLU A 52 14.41 14.03 -16.76
CA GLU A 52 13.77 15.35 -16.70
C GLU A 52 13.26 15.94 -18.04
N GLU A 53 12.01 15.64 -18.40
CA GLU A 53 11.18 16.59 -19.13
C GLU A 53 10.24 17.30 -18.14
N ASN A 54 10.74 18.42 -17.60
CA ASN A 54 9.93 19.41 -16.91
C ASN A 54 8.95 20.06 -17.91
N SER A 55 7.74 19.52 -18.05
CA SER A 55 6.61 20.36 -18.45
C SER A 55 6.15 21.13 -17.22
N ALA A 56 6.43 22.43 -17.19
CA ALA A 56 5.83 23.36 -16.24
C ALA A 56 4.30 23.37 -16.47
N GLY A 57 3.59 22.44 -15.83
CA GLY A 57 2.14 22.39 -15.81
C GLY A 57 1.61 23.61 -15.07
N GLU A 58 0.67 24.31 -15.69
CA GLU A 58 -0.11 25.35 -15.03
C GLU A 58 -0.64 24.79 -13.70
N ALA A 59 -0.46 25.52 -12.60
CA ALA A 59 -0.96 25.09 -11.30
C ALA A 59 -2.48 24.90 -11.38
N GLU A 60 -2.94 23.66 -11.42
CA GLU A 60 -4.37 23.35 -11.50
C GLU A 60 -5.07 23.91 -10.26
N THR A 61 -6.05 24.78 -10.49
CA THR A 61 -6.85 25.37 -9.41
C THR A 61 -7.81 24.34 -8.84
N PRO A 62 -7.99 24.27 -7.51
CA PRO A 62 -8.97 23.38 -6.89
C PRO A 62 -10.39 23.61 -7.41
N VAL A 63 -11.18 22.53 -7.48
CA VAL A 63 -12.60 22.61 -7.78
C VAL A 63 -13.36 23.28 -6.63
N ASP A 64 -14.41 24.01 -6.98
CA ASP A 64 -15.37 24.54 -6.02
C ASP A 64 -16.31 23.43 -5.54
N MET A 65 -16.28 23.11 -4.25
CA MET A 65 -17.04 22.00 -3.67
C MET A 65 -18.55 22.20 -3.79
N GLU A 66 -19.07 23.42 -3.92
CA GLU A 66 -20.50 23.67 -4.16
C GLU A 66 -21.00 23.11 -5.49
N THR A 67 -20.08 22.84 -6.42
CA THR A 67 -20.40 22.27 -7.73
C THR A 67 -20.58 20.76 -7.69
N ILE A 68 -20.12 20.08 -6.63
CA ILE A 68 -20.23 18.63 -6.48
C ILE A 68 -21.53 18.31 -5.75
N SER A 69 -22.39 17.50 -6.38
CA SER A 69 -23.61 17.01 -5.74
C SER A 69 -23.38 15.62 -5.16
N LEU A 70 -23.48 15.50 -3.83
CA LEU A 70 -23.34 14.24 -3.10
C LEU A 70 -24.72 13.69 -2.71
N ASP A 71 -24.92 12.40 -2.92
CA ASP A 71 -26.14 11.69 -2.51
C ASP A 71 -25.99 11.20 -1.06
N PRO A 72 -26.83 11.66 -0.11
CA PRO A 72 -26.76 11.24 1.29
C PRO A 72 -26.93 9.73 1.51
N GLU A 73 -27.59 9.05 0.57
CA GLU A 73 -27.86 7.61 0.64
C GLU A 73 -26.78 6.76 -0.03
N ALA A 74 -25.73 7.37 -0.60
CA ALA A 74 -24.65 6.66 -1.25
C ALA A 74 -23.83 5.83 -0.25
N GLU A 75 -23.63 4.55 -0.58
CA GLU A 75 -22.68 3.68 0.12
C GLU A 75 -21.28 3.73 -0.52
N ASP A 76 -21.20 4.02 -1.81
CA ASP A 76 -19.96 4.12 -2.57
C ASP A 76 -19.86 5.47 -3.28
N VAL A 77 -18.79 6.21 -2.99
CA VAL A 77 -18.55 7.55 -3.52
C VAL A 77 -17.19 7.60 -4.20
N ASP A 78 -17.21 7.76 -5.52
CA ASP A 78 -16.01 7.90 -6.36
C ASP A 78 -15.86 9.35 -6.81
N LEU A 79 -14.82 10.01 -6.30
CA LEU A 79 -14.44 11.40 -6.58
C LEU A 79 -13.01 11.47 -7.13
N ASN A 80 -12.65 10.52 -8.00
CA ASN A 80 -11.33 10.45 -8.60
C ASN A 80 -11.10 11.58 -9.62
N HIS A 81 -9.95 12.26 -9.54
CA HIS A 81 -9.54 13.28 -10.52
C HIS A 81 -10.43 14.53 -10.58
N PHE A 82 -11.03 14.93 -9.45
CA PHE A 82 -11.91 16.09 -9.36
C PHE A 82 -11.17 17.41 -9.05
N ARG A 83 -9.86 17.39 -8.81
CA ARG A 83 -9.08 18.55 -8.32
C ARG A 83 -9.58 19.06 -6.95
N ILE A 84 -10.08 18.17 -6.11
CA ILE A 84 -10.50 18.51 -4.73
C ILE A 84 -9.27 18.94 -3.95
N GLY A 85 -9.25 20.19 -3.49
CA GLY A 85 -8.16 20.73 -2.65
C GLY A 85 -8.37 20.52 -1.15
N LYS A 86 -9.64 20.36 -0.75
CA LYS A 86 -10.07 20.28 0.64
C LYS A 86 -11.28 19.34 0.76
N ILE A 87 -11.27 18.51 1.79
CA ILE A 87 -12.40 17.63 2.12
C ILE A 87 -13.42 18.48 2.88
N GLU A 88 -14.55 18.79 2.26
CA GLU A 88 -15.65 19.55 2.87
C GLU A 88 -16.98 19.20 2.20
N GLY A 89 -18.10 19.36 2.90
CA GLY A 89 -19.43 19.00 2.39
C GLY A 89 -19.74 17.50 2.46
N PHE A 90 -18.83 16.67 3.00
CA PHE A 90 -18.99 15.22 3.07
C PHE A 90 -19.87 14.78 4.25
N GLU A 91 -20.22 15.69 5.16
CA GLU A 91 -21.08 15.43 6.31
C GLU A 91 -22.47 14.87 5.95
N VAL A 92 -22.89 15.02 4.68
CA VAL A 92 -24.14 14.47 4.15
C VAL A 92 -24.08 12.97 3.89
N LEU A 93 -22.89 12.39 3.73
CA LEU A 93 -22.66 10.99 3.35
C LEU A 93 -22.85 10.03 4.54
N LYS A 94 -24.06 9.92 5.08
CA LYS A 94 -24.32 9.18 6.34
C LYS A 94 -24.25 7.66 6.22
N LYS A 95 -24.22 7.12 4.99
CA LYS A 95 -24.20 5.68 4.72
C LYS A 95 -22.95 5.21 3.98
N VAL A 96 -21.99 6.11 3.74
CA VAL A 96 -20.81 5.80 2.93
C VAL A 96 -19.95 4.72 3.61
N LYS A 97 -19.62 3.70 2.83
CA LYS A 97 -18.72 2.60 3.17
C LYS A 97 -17.41 2.72 2.40
N THR A 98 -17.47 3.22 1.17
CA THR A 98 -16.30 3.40 0.29
C THR A 98 -16.21 4.85 -0.16
N LEU A 99 -15.06 5.49 0.10
CA LEU A 99 -14.78 6.85 -0.36
C LEU A 99 -13.46 6.88 -1.12
N CYS A 100 -13.54 7.05 -2.44
CA CYS A 100 -12.39 7.19 -3.31
C CYS A 100 -12.16 8.66 -3.68
N LEU A 101 -10.97 9.16 -3.37
CA LEU A 101 -10.50 10.53 -3.60
C LEU A 101 -9.17 10.52 -4.36
N ARG A 102 -8.95 9.54 -5.24
CA ARG A 102 -7.68 9.35 -5.94
C ARG A 102 -7.39 10.55 -6.84
N GLN A 103 -6.12 10.90 -6.99
CA GLN A 103 -5.65 11.91 -7.95
C GLN A 103 -6.31 13.28 -7.74
N ASN A 104 -6.34 13.75 -6.49
CA ASN A 104 -6.85 15.07 -6.13
C ASN A 104 -5.71 15.97 -5.62
N LEU A 105 -6.04 17.14 -5.08
CA LEU A 105 -5.08 18.13 -4.59
C LEU A 105 -5.12 18.24 -3.06
N ILE A 106 -5.58 17.20 -2.36
CA ILE A 106 -5.82 17.20 -0.92
C ILE A 106 -4.50 17.25 -0.17
N LYS A 107 -4.39 18.15 0.81
CA LYS A 107 -3.18 18.34 1.64
C LYS A 107 -3.35 17.89 3.08
N HIS A 108 -4.59 17.89 3.56
CA HIS A 108 -4.96 17.59 4.92
C HIS A 108 -6.15 16.64 4.91
N ILE A 109 -6.09 15.63 5.78
CA ILE A 109 -7.24 14.78 6.08
C ILE A 109 -8.03 15.54 7.14
N GLU A 110 -9.26 15.93 6.82
CA GLU A 110 -10.13 16.72 7.68
C GLU A 110 -11.59 16.47 7.33
N ASN A 111 -12.52 16.78 8.24
CA ASN A 111 -13.96 16.73 8.01
C ASN A 111 -14.48 15.31 7.64
N LEU A 112 -13.78 14.27 8.10
CA LEU A 112 -14.21 12.86 7.97
C LEU A 112 -14.87 12.33 9.24
N GLU A 113 -14.98 13.14 10.30
CA GLU A 113 -15.34 12.68 11.64
C GLU A 113 -16.75 12.09 11.71
N GLN A 114 -17.61 12.47 10.76
CA GLN A 114 -19.01 12.05 10.66
C GLN A 114 -19.22 10.78 9.81
N LEU A 115 -18.17 10.26 9.16
CA LEU A 115 -18.25 9.10 8.26
C LEU A 115 -18.00 7.79 9.03
N GLU A 116 -18.70 7.58 10.14
CA GLU A 116 -18.47 6.45 11.06
C GLU A 116 -18.71 5.08 10.42
N THR A 117 -19.44 5.01 9.31
CA THR A 117 -19.72 3.78 8.54
C THR A 117 -18.63 3.43 7.53
N LEU A 118 -17.61 4.28 7.38
CA LEU A 118 -16.59 4.13 6.34
C LEU A 118 -15.70 2.92 6.61
N ARG A 119 -15.58 2.05 5.61
CA ARG A 119 -14.77 0.82 5.62
C ARG A 119 -13.56 0.92 4.72
N GLU A 120 -13.66 1.66 3.62
CA GLU A 120 -12.58 1.88 2.67
C GLU A 120 -12.40 3.36 2.38
N LEU A 121 -11.18 3.83 2.60
CA LEU A 121 -10.76 5.20 2.31
C LEU A 121 -9.54 5.16 1.39
N ASP A 122 -9.71 5.71 0.19
CA ASP A 122 -8.66 5.78 -0.81
C ASP A 122 -8.29 7.23 -1.12
N LEU A 123 -7.09 7.61 -0.69
CA LEU A 123 -6.48 8.93 -0.81
C LEU A 123 -5.23 8.88 -1.72
N TYR A 124 -5.13 7.88 -2.58
CA TYR A 124 -4.00 7.70 -3.50
C TYR A 124 -3.73 8.95 -4.35
N ASP A 125 -2.46 9.30 -4.54
CA ASP A 125 -2.03 10.40 -5.42
C ASP A 125 -2.68 11.73 -5.02
N ASN A 126 -2.27 12.22 -3.85
CA ASN A 126 -2.65 13.50 -3.28
C ASN A 126 -1.39 14.21 -2.74
N GLN A 127 -1.56 15.27 -1.95
CA GLN A 127 -0.46 16.07 -1.38
C GLN A 127 -0.43 16.01 0.15
N ILE A 128 -0.92 14.91 0.73
CA ILE A 128 -1.08 14.71 2.18
C ILE A 128 0.28 14.55 2.85
N ARG A 129 0.49 15.33 3.92
CA ARG A 129 1.76 15.38 4.68
C ARG A 129 1.72 14.63 5.99
N LYS A 130 0.52 14.42 6.53
CA LYS A 130 0.28 13.87 7.86
C LYS A 130 -1.00 13.03 7.83
N ILE A 131 -0.96 11.90 8.51
CA ILE A 131 -2.14 11.09 8.80
C ILE A 131 -2.74 11.65 10.09
N GLU A 132 -3.97 12.17 10.01
CA GLU A 132 -4.67 12.81 11.13
C GLU A 132 -6.19 12.75 10.91
N ASN A 133 -6.96 12.96 11.97
CA ASN A 133 -8.43 13.05 11.91
C ASN A 133 -9.09 11.77 11.36
N LEU A 134 -8.50 10.61 11.64
CA LEU A 134 -9.06 9.29 11.30
C LEU A 134 -9.61 8.56 12.54
N GLU A 135 -9.48 9.13 13.74
CA GLU A 135 -9.72 8.43 15.01
C GLU A 135 -11.18 7.97 15.20
N SER A 136 -12.13 8.60 14.51
CA SER A 136 -13.55 8.25 14.53
C SER A 136 -13.92 7.14 13.55
N LEU A 137 -13.05 6.79 12.60
CA LEU A 137 -13.31 5.79 11.56
C LEU A 137 -13.03 4.37 12.08
N ALA A 138 -13.70 3.99 13.17
CA ALA A 138 -13.42 2.75 13.89
C ALA A 138 -13.68 1.47 13.07
N GLU A 139 -14.54 1.56 12.06
CA GLU A 139 -14.92 0.47 11.14
C GLU A 139 -14.02 0.39 9.90
N LEU A 140 -12.98 1.24 9.80
CA LEU A 140 -12.11 1.27 8.62
C LEU A 140 -11.29 -0.01 8.50
N GLU A 141 -11.44 -0.70 7.37
CA GLU A 141 -10.78 -1.96 7.05
C GLU A 141 -9.65 -1.77 6.02
N VAL A 142 -9.79 -0.80 5.11
CA VAL A 142 -8.85 -0.54 4.02
C VAL A 142 -8.51 0.94 3.98
N LEU A 143 -7.20 1.23 3.99
CA LEU A 143 -6.69 2.59 3.88
C LEU A 143 -5.55 2.65 2.85
N ASP A 144 -5.77 3.39 1.77
CA ASP A 144 -4.72 3.73 0.80
C ASP A 144 -4.36 5.22 0.91
N ILE A 145 -3.12 5.52 1.33
CA ILE A 145 -2.54 6.87 1.30
C ILE A 145 -1.21 6.85 0.53
N SER A 146 -1.15 6.01 -0.50
CA SER A 146 0.00 5.91 -1.39
C SER A 146 0.14 7.17 -2.26
N PHE A 147 1.34 7.41 -2.79
CA PHE A 147 1.65 8.55 -3.66
C PHE A 147 1.29 9.89 -2.99
N ASN A 148 1.77 10.06 -1.75
CA ASN A 148 1.61 11.28 -0.97
C ASN A 148 3.00 11.76 -0.49
N VAL A 149 3.05 12.64 0.50
CA VAL A 149 4.32 13.20 1.02
C VAL A 149 4.49 12.95 2.52
N LEU A 150 3.95 11.84 3.03
CA LEU A 150 4.05 11.41 4.42
C LEU A 150 5.51 11.15 4.82
N ARG A 151 5.88 11.53 6.04
CA ARG A 151 7.21 11.27 6.62
C ARG A 151 7.19 10.30 7.79
N HIS A 152 6.04 10.19 8.45
CA HIS A 152 5.81 9.38 9.63
C HIS A 152 4.51 8.59 9.45
N ILE A 153 4.47 7.43 10.09
CA ILE A 153 3.24 6.68 10.30
C ILE A 153 2.71 7.15 11.66
N GLU A 154 1.54 7.76 11.70
CA GLU A 154 0.93 8.33 12.91
C GLU A 154 -0.59 8.34 12.76
N GLY A 155 -1.34 8.60 13.83
CA GLY A 155 -2.80 8.77 13.74
C GLY A 155 -3.60 7.50 13.38
N LEU A 156 -2.98 6.31 13.42
CA LEU A 156 -3.62 5.03 13.11
C LEU A 156 -4.03 4.23 14.36
N ASP A 157 -3.67 4.68 15.56
CA ASP A 157 -3.76 3.89 16.80
C ASP A 157 -5.18 3.39 17.14
N ARG A 158 -6.22 4.05 16.61
CA ARG A 158 -7.64 3.72 16.82
C ARG A 158 -8.24 2.81 15.75
N LEU A 159 -7.56 2.63 14.62
CA LEU A 159 -8.06 1.88 13.46
C LEU A 159 -7.88 0.36 13.63
N THR A 160 -8.38 -0.18 14.74
CA THR A 160 -8.14 -1.58 15.14
C THR A 160 -8.76 -2.63 14.21
N GLN A 161 -9.70 -2.22 13.34
CA GLN A 161 -10.31 -3.08 12.32
C GLN A 161 -9.54 -3.07 10.98
N LEU A 162 -8.45 -2.30 10.88
CA LEU A 162 -7.70 -2.17 9.64
C LEU A 162 -7.05 -3.49 9.23
N LYS A 163 -7.40 -3.97 8.04
CA LYS A 163 -6.91 -5.21 7.42
C LYS A 163 -5.84 -4.92 6.36
N LYS A 164 -5.98 -3.83 5.61
CA LYS A 164 -5.05 -3.47 4.52
C LYS A 164 -4.59 -2.01 4.64
N LEU A 165 -3.28 -1.80 4.61
CA LEU A 165 -2.67 -0.48 4.68
C LEU A 165 -1.66 -0.30 3.56
N PHE A 166 -1.92 0.68 2.69
CA PHE A 166 -1.06 1.04 1.56
C PHE A 166 -0.44 2.42 1.76
N LEU A 167 0.89 2.47 1.77
CA LEU A 167 1.69 3.67 2.01
C LEU A 167 2.80 3.80 0.95
N VAL A 168 2.57 3.28 -0.27
CA VAL A 168 3.57 3.27 -1.36
C VAL A 168 3.97 4.68 -1.73
N ASN A 169 5.23 4.88 -2.10
CA ASN A 169 5.71 6.14 -2.68
C ASN A 169 5.44 7.36 -1.78
N ASN A 170 5.90 7.25 -0.54
CA ASN A 170 5.92 8.34 0.44
C ASN A 170 7.37 8.67 0.81
N LYS A 171 7.59 9.37 1.92
CA LYS A 171 8.92 9.74 2.45
C LYS A 171 9.16 9.16 3.85
N ILE A 172 8.49 8.05 4.17
CA ILE A 172 8.55 7.39 5.48
C ILE A 172 9.95 6.80 5.69
N SER A 173 10.57 7.11 6.83
CA SER A 173 11.91 6.60 7.16
C SER A 173 11.92 5.50 8.22
N LYS A 174 10.80 5.31 8.93
CA LYS A 174 10.69 4.40 10.05
C LYS A 174 9.31 3.74 10.06
N ILE A 175 9.27 2.46 10.41
CA ILE A 175 8.02 1.76 10.72
C ILE A 175 7.72 1.99 12.20
N GLU A 176 6.59 2.62 12.50
CA GLU A 176 6.19 3.02 13.85
C GLU A 176 4.66 3.13 13.94
N ASN A 177 4.11 3.12 15.16
CA ASN A 177 2.69 3.34 15.44
C ASN A 177 1.73 2.36 14.72
N LEU A 178 2.17 1.11 14.52
CA LEU A 178 1.35 0.03 13.96
C LEU A 178 0.92 -1.00 15.02
N SER A 179 1.38 -0.87 16.28
CA SER A 179 1.29 -1.96 17.26
C SER A 179 -0.15 -2.40 17.59
N ASN A 180 -1.11 -1.50 17.45
CA ASN A 180 -2.53 -1.74 17.73
C ASN A 180 -3.30 -2.32 16.54
N LEU A 181 -2.70 -2.39 15.35
CA LEU A 181 -3.34 -2.86 14.12
C LEU A 181 -3.28 -4.40 14.02
N GLN A 182 -3.78 -5.08 15.04
CA GLN A 182 -3.63 -6.54 15.17
C GLN A 182 -4.41 -7.32 14.10
N MET A 183 -5.41 -6.71 13.47
CA MET A 183 -6.16 -7.29 12.35
C MET A 183 -5.48 -7.10 10.99
N LEU A 184 -4.32 -6.43 10.94
CA LEU A 184 -3.64 -6.12 9.69
C LEU A 184 -3.12 -7.41 9.03
N GLN A 185 -3.55 -7.59 7.79
CA GLN A 185 -3.28 -8.74 6.93
C GLN A 185 -2.28 -8.36 5.83
N MET A 186 -2.39 -7.14 5.30
CA MET A 186 -1.54 -6.64 4.23
C MET A 186 -0.94 -5.28 4.61
N LEU A 187 0.39 -5.19 4.53
CA LEU A 187 1.14 -3.95 4.74
C LEU A 187 2.05 -3.68 3.56
N GLU A 188 1.83 -2.55 2.91
CA GLU A 188 2.60 -2.13 1.74
C GLU A 188 3.29 -0.79 2.01
N LEU A 189 4.62 -0.82 2.00
CA LEU A 189 5.54 0.28 2.36
C LEU A 189 6.59 0.52 1.27
N GLY A 190 6.33 0.09 0.04
CA GLY A 190 7.22 0.21 -1.09
C GLY A 190 7.56 1.66 -1.46
N SER A 191 8.72 1.89 -2.07
CA SER A 191 9.18 3.22 -2.50
C SER A 191 9.20 4.25 -1.37
N ASN A 192 9.78 3.88 -0.23
CA ASN A 192 9.96 4.76 0.94
C ASN A 192 11.46 4.95 1.25
N ARG A 193 11.79 5.35 2.47
CA ARG A 193 13.17 5.62 2.94
C ARG A 193 13.53 4.76 4.15
N ILE A 194 12.85 3.64 4.34
CA ILE A 194 12.98 2.75 5.49
C ILE A 194 14.36 2.07 5.45
N ARG A 195 15.02 2.00 6.61
CA ARG A 195 16.37 1.42 6.74
C ARG A 195 16.40 0.12 7.53
N ALA A 196 15.39 -0.13 8.35
CA ALA A 196 15.30 -1.30 9.19
C ALA A 196 13.84 -1.75 9.27
N ILE A 197 13.65 -3.06 9.33
CA ILE A 197 12.39 -3.68 9.71
C ILE A 197 12.33 -3.64 11.24
N GLU A 198 11.32 -3.00 11.80
CA GLU A 198 11.13 -2.80 13.24
C GLU A 198 9.65 -2.53 13.54
N ASN A 199 9.22 -2.77 14.79
CA ASN A 199 7.87 -2.44 15.28
C ASN A 199 6.73 -3.10 14.49
N ILE A 200 6.94 -4.33 13.99
CA ILE A 200 5.92 -5.15 13.31
C ILE A 200 5.69 -6.48 14.01
N ASP A 201 6.34 -6.72 15.15
CA ASP A 201 6.29 -7.96 15.92
C ASP A 201 4.90 -8.25 16.51
N THR A 202 4.03 -7.24 16.62
CA THR A 202 2.64 -7.43 17.05
C THR A 202 1.67 -7.76 15.90
N LEU A 203 2.10 -7.66 14.63
CA LEU A 203 1.26 -7.85 13.45
C LEU A 203 1.17 -9.34 13.08
N THR A 204 0.78 -10.19 14.02
CA THR A 204 0.83 -11.65 13.86
C THR A 204 -0.14 -12.21 12.80
N ASN A 205 -1.14 -11.42 12.40
CA ASN A 205 -2.08 -11.78 11.33
C ASN A 205 -1.60 -11.37 9.92
N LEU A 206 -0.42 -10.75 9.81
CA LEU A 206 0.11 -10.30 8.53
C LEU A 206 0.41 -11.49 7.62
N ASP A 207 -0.21 -11.50 6.45
CA ASP A 207 -0.03 -12.52 5.41
C ASP A 207 0.83 -12.01 4.25
N SER A 208 0.87 -10.71 4.02
CA SER A 208 1.60 -10.08 2.92
C SER A 208 2.31 -8.81 3.36
N LEU A 209 3.62 -8.76 3.14
CA LEU A 209 4.49 -7.64 3.49
C LEU A 209 5.31 -7.20 2.29
N PHE A 210 5.16 -5.93 1.91
CA PHE A 210 5.86 -5.34 0.79
C PHE A 210 6.70 -4.15 1.24
N LEU A 211 7.99 -4.24 0.96
CA LEU A 211 9.06 -3.34 1.40
C LEU A 211 9.99 -2.97 0.23
N GLY A 212 9.54 -3.17 -1.01
CA GLY A 212 10.33 -2.91 -2.20
C GLY A 212 10.83 -1.46 -2.30
N LYS A 213 11.99 -1.23 -2.93
CA LYS A 213 12.58 0.12 -3.10
C LYS A 213 12.68 0.91 -1.79
N ASN A 214 13.38 0.33 -0.82
CA ASN A 214 13.74 0.99 0.43
C ASN A 214 15.28 1.00 0.58
N LYS A 215 15.77 1.19 1.81
CA LYS A 215 17.20 1.19 2.14
C LYS A 215 17.53 0.15 3.21
N ILE A 216 16.74 -0.93 3.26
CA ILE A 216 16.85 -1.98 4.26
C ILE A 216 18.11 -2.80 4.01
N THR A 217 18.90 -3.04 5.05
CA THR A 217 20.18 -3.76 4.96
C THR A 217 20.13 -5.17 5.53
N LYS A 218 19.09 -5.50 6.32
CA LYS A 218 18.95 -6.81 6.99
C LYS A 218 17.50 -7.25 7.07
N LEU A 219 17.29 -8.55 6.95
CA LEU A 219 16.05 -9.22 7.27
C LEU A 219 16.08 -9.55 8.77
N GLN A 220 15.29 -8.83 9.56
CA GLN A 220 15.26 -8.93 11.02
C GLN A 220 13.86 -8.61 11.54
N ASN A 221 13.56 -9.03 12.77
CA ASN A 221 12.27 -8.76 13.43
C ASN A 221 11.05 -9.34 12.67
N LEU A 222 11.23 -10.47 11.99
CA LEU A 222 10.17 -11.18 11.26
C LEU A 222 9.65 -12.40 12.04
N ASP A 223 10.25 -12.73 13.19
CA ASP A 223 10.02 -13.99 13.90
C ASP A 223 8.55 -14.22 14.32
N ALA A 224 7.82 -13.14 14.61
CA ALA A 224 6.42 -13.20 15.01
C ALA A 224 5.44 -13.35 13.83
N LEU A 225 5.89 -13.14 12.58
CA LEU A 225 5.04 -13.12 11.39
C LEU A 225 4.83 -14.52 10.81
N THR A 226 4.47 -15.48 11.64
CA THR A 226 4.38 -16.90 11.24
C THR A 226 3.30 -17.20 10.20
N ASN A 227 2.36 -16.28 10.00
CA ASN A 227 1.31 -16.35 8.98
C ASN A 227 1.73 -15.76 7.63
N LEU A 228 2.92 -15.16 7.53
CA LEU A 228 3.37 -14.50 6.31
C LEU A 228 3.52 -15.51 5.16
N THR A 229 2.85 -15.21 4.06
CA THR A 229 2.85 -16.01 2.82
C THR A 229 3.59 -15.31 1.69
N VAL A 230 3.56 -13.96 1.67
CA VAL A 230 4.23 -13.14 0.66
C VAL A 230 5.16 -12.16 1.34
N LEU A 231 6.45 -12.20 0.97
CA LEU A 231 7.45 -11.23 1.38
C LEU A 231 8.14 -10.64 0.15
N SER A 232 7.92 -9.34 -0.07
CA SER A 232 8.52 -8.58 -1.16
C SER A 232 9.46 -7.52 -0.59
N ILE A 233 10.76 -7.60 -0.93
CA ILE A 233 11.79 -6.67 -0.45
C ILE A 233 12.85 -6.38 -1.54
N GLN A 234 12.42 -6.43 -2.80
CA GLN A 234 13.26 -6.09 -3.95
C GLN A 234 13.78 -4.66 -3.88
N ASN A 235 14.88 -4.37 -4.58
CA ASN A 235 15.48 -3.03 -4.64
C ASN A 235 15.80 -2.48 -3.23
N ASN A 236 16.52 -3.27 -2.43
CA ASN A 236 17.03 -2.89 -1.12
C ASN A 236 18.56 -3.04 -1.09
N ARG A 237 19.14 -3.19 0.10
CA ARG A 237 20.59 -3.28 0.32
C ARG A 237 20.96 -4.54 1.11
N LEU A 238 20.16 -5.60 0.97
CA LEU A 238 20.40 -6.88 1.62
C LEU A 238 21.66 -7.52 1.02
N THR A 239 22.51 -8.08 1.87
CA THR A 239 23.69 -8.85 1.43
C THR A 239 23.59 -10.34 1.74
N LYS A 240 22.58 -10.73 2.52
CA LYS A 240 22.34 -12.09 2.99
C LYS A 240 20.85 -12.36 3.07
N ILE A 241 20.52 -13.64 2.98
CA ILE A 241 19.18 -14.15 3.30
C ILE A 241 19.27 -14.72 4.71
N GLU A 242 18.66 -14.03 5.68
CA GLU A 242 18.68 -14.39 7.10
C GLU A 242 17.34 -14.01 7.75
N GLY A 243 17.07 -14.47 8.98
CA GLY A 243 15.87 -14.06 9.73
C GLY A 243 14.53 -14.58 9.17
N LEU A 244 14.55 -15.63 8.33
CA LEU A 244 13.36 -16.24 7.73
C LEU A 244 12.96 -17.58 8.38
N GLN A 245 13.67 -18.02 9.43
CA GLN A 245 13.55 -19.36 10.02
C GLN A 245 12.14 -19.65 10.55
N SER A 246 11.45 -18.62 11.05
CA SER A 246 10.10 -18.70 11.62
C SER A 246 8.99 -18.60 10.56
N LEU A 247 9.30 -18.19 9.33
CA LEU A 247 8.34 -17.96 8.25
C LEU A 247 8.00 -19.25 7.48
N VAL A 248 7.54 -20.27 8.22
CA VAL A 248 7.28 -21.62 7.69
C VAL A 248 6.12 -21.70 6.70
N ASN A 249 5.31 -20.64 6.61
CA ASN A 249 4.20 -20.53 5.66
C ASN A 249 4.51 -19.69 4.42
N LEU A 250 5.76 -19.21 4.28
CA LEU A 250 6.17 -18.38 3.16
C LEU A 250 6.06 -19.14 1.83
N ARG A 251 5.37 -18.55 0.87
CA ARG A 251 5.11 -19.09 -0.48
C ARG A 251 5.82 -18.29 -1.55
N GLU A 252 5.84 -16.96 -1.40
CA GLU A 252 6.44 -16.06 -2.37
C GLU A 252 7.49 -15.17 -1.71
N LEU A 253 8.70 -15.19 -2.25
CA LEU A 253 9.83 -14.41 -1.76
C LEU A 253 10.49 -13.66 -2.90
N TYR A 254 10.36 -12.33 -2.87
CA TYR A 254 10.94 -11.42 -3.87
C TYR A 254 12.09 -10.62 -3.27
N LEU A 255 13.31 -10.97 -3.68
CA LEU A 255 14.60 -10.44 -3.21
C LEU A 255 15.43 -9.83 -4.34
N SER A 256 14.85 -9.60 -5.52
CA SER A 256 15.58 -9.08 -6.67
C SER A 256 16.19 -7.69 -6.42
N HIS A 257 17.24 -7.36 -7.16
CA HIS A 257 17.96 -6.07 -7.03
C HIS A 257 18.45 -5.80 -5.60
N ASN A 258 19.15 -6.78 -5.03
CA ASN A 258 19.87 -6.64 -3.76
C ASN A 258 21.37 -6.94 -3.98
N GLY A 259 22.13 -7.08 -2.90
CA GLY A 259 23.55 -7.43 -2.91
C GLY A 259 23.83 -8.83 -2.39
N ILE A 260 22.87 -9.76 -2.47
CA ILE A 260 23.00 -11.13 -1.92
C ILE A 260 24.06 -11.90 -2.70
N GLU A 261 24.99 -12.55 -2.00
CA GLU A 261 26.11 -13.27 -2.62
C GLU A 261 25.93 -14.79 -2.66
N VAL A 262 25.14 -15.33 -1.72
CA VAL A 262 24.93 -16.77 -1.52
C VAL A 262 23.46 -17.00 -1.20
N ILE A 263 22.91 -18.10 -1.69
CA ILE A 263 21.58 -18.59 -1.27
C ILE A 263 21.77 -19.36 0.03
N GLU A 264 21.24 -18.85 1.13
CA GLU A 264 21.33 -19.43 2.49
C GLU A 264 20.07 -19.07 3.29
N GLY A 265 19.85 -19.67 4.47
CA GLY A 265 18.80 -19.21 5.39
C GLY A 265 17.35 -19.53 4.95
N LEU A 266 17.19 -20.47 4.00
CA LEU A 266 15.89 -20.92 3.46
C LEU A 266 15.53 -22.35 3.90
N GLU A 267 16.20 -22.91 4.91
CA GLU A 267 16.08 -24.32 5.30
C GLU A 267 14.66 -24.70 5.73
N ASN A 268 13.90 -23.76 6.29
CA ASN A 268 12.56 -23.99 6.81
C ASN A 268 11.42 -23.57 5.85
N ASN A 269 11.73 -22.83 4.79
CA ASN A 269 10.73 -22.22 3.89
C ASN A 269 10.33 -23.20 2.77
N ASN A 270 9.98 -24.44 3.13
CA ASN A 270 9.73 -25.55 2.20
C ASN A 270 8.48 -25.37 1.32
N LYS A 271 7.59 -24.43 1.68
CA LYS A 271 6.36 -24.10 0.94
C LYS A 271 6.57 -23.03 -0.15
N LEU A 272 7.80 -22.59 -0.38
CA LEU A 272 8.11 -21.61 -1.41
C LEU A 272 7.74 -22.16 -2.79
N THR A 273 6.83 -21.47 -3.47
CA THR A 273 6.44 -21.72 -4.86
C THR A 273 7.10 -20.70 -5.81
N MET A 274 7.47 -19.53 -5.30
CA MET A 274 8.03 -18.42 -6.06
C MET A 274 9.24 -17.84 -5.32
N LEU A 275 10.42 -17.93 -5.93
CA LEU A 275 11.66 -17.33 -5.43
C LEU A 275 12.29 -16.44 -6.52
N ASP A 276 12.26 -15.13 -6.32
CA ASP A 276 12.94 -14.16 -7.17
C ASP A 276 14.17 -13.60 -6.46
N ILE A 277 15.35 -13.98 -6.97
CA ILE A 277 16.67 -13.50 -6.52
C ILE A 277 17.45 -12.88 -7.68
N ALA A 278 16.75 -12.46 -8.75
CA ALA A 278 17.37 -11.87 -9.93
C ALA A 278 18.13 -10.57 -9.59
N SER A 279 19.16 -10.23 -10.37
CA SER A 279 19.95 -9.01 -10.16
C SER A 279 20.56 -8.92 -8.75
N ASN A 280 21.10 -10.04 -8.28
CA ASN A 280 21.93 -10.14 -7.07
C ASN A 280 23.40 -10.41 -7.45
N ARG A 281 24.25 -10.78 -6.48
CA ARG A 281 25.68 -11.09 -6.68
C ARG A 281 25.97 -12.59 -6.52
N ILE A 282 24.96 -13.41 -6.79
CA ILE A 282 25.01 -14.85 -6.59
C ILE A 282 25.87 -15.49 -7.66
N LYS A 283 26.93 -16.18 -7.24
CA LYS A 283 27.90 -16.82 -8.17
C LYS A 283 27.56 -18.26 -8.48
N LYS A 284 26.78 -18.91 -7.63
CA LYS A 284 26.45 -20.33 -7.72
C LYS A 284 25.06 -20.57 -7.15
N ILE A 285 24.31 -21.41 -7.84
CA ILE A 285 23.03 -21.92 -7.36
C ILE A 285 23.30 -23.13 -6.47
N GLU A 286 23.03 -22.99 -5.18
CA GLU A 286 23.15 -24.03 -4.16
C GLU A 286 22.10 -23.79 -3.06
N ASN A 287 21.94 -24.72 -2.12
CA ASN A 287 21.00 -24.61 -0.99
C ASN A 287 19.53 -24.36 -1.39
N VAL A 288 19.10 -24.93 -2.52
CA VAL A 288 17.70 -24.86 -3.00
C VAL A 288 17.08 -26.23 -3.29
N SER A 289 17.83 -27.32 -3.12
CA SER A 289 17.37 -28.67 -3.49
C SER A 289 16.20 -29.18 -2.65
N HIS A 290 16.02 -28.65 -1.44
CA HIS A 290 14.91 -28.98 -0.54
C HIS A 290 13.63 -28.19 -0.85
N LEU A 291 13.70 -27.13 -1.65
CA LEU A 291 12.54 -26.31 -2.07
C LEU A 291 11.75 -27.03 -3.16
N THR A 292 11.15 -28.18 -2.82
CA THR A 292 10.49 -29.07 -3.79
C THR A 292 9.18 -28.54 -4.35
N GLU A 293 8.56 -27.54 -3.71
CA GLU A 293 7.33 -26.89 -4.18
C GLU A 293 7.61 -25.73 -5.16
N LEU A 294 8.87 -25.41 -5.45
CA LEU A 294 9.24 -24.26 -6.26
C LEU A 294 8.76 -24.42 -7.70
N GLN A 295 7.92 -23.49 -8.16
CA GLN A 295 7.35 -23.42 -9.50
C GLN A 295 8.07 -22.38 -10.35
N GLU A 296 8.40 -21.25 -9.72
CA GLU A 296 9.07 -20.11 -10.36
C GLU A 296 10.36 -19.78 -9.61
N PHE A 297 11.48 -19.77 -10.34
CA PHE A 297 12.80 -19.47 -9.81
C PHE A 297 13.56 -18.52 -10.73
N TRP A 298 13.74 -17.29 -10.28
CA TRP A 298 14.38 -16.24 -11.07
C TRP A 298 15.76 -15.92 -10.50
N VAL A 299 16.79 -16.21 -11.29
CA VAL A 299 18.19 -15.96 -10.96
C VAL A 299 18.90 -15.50 -12.22
N SER A 300 19.37 -14.23 -12.24
CA SER A 300 20.08 -13.61 -13.35
C SER A 300 21.18 -12.69 -12.88
#